data_AF-A0A2V7J9L8-F1
#
_entry.id   AF-A0A2V7J9L8-F1
#
_cell.length_a   1.000
_cell.length_b   1.000
_cell.length_c   1.000
_cell.angle_alpha   90.00
_cell.angle_beta   90.00
_cell.angle_gamma   90.00
#
_symmetry.space_group_name_H-M   'P 1'
#
loop_
_entity.id
_entity.type
_entity.pdbx_description
1 polymer ?
#
loop_
_entity_poly.entity_id
_entity_poly.type
_entity_poly.pdbx_seq_one_letter_code
_entity_poly.pdbx_strand_id
1 'polypeptide(L)' 'MRRFAFMLLAGASALVAASPALAGQGFGVYEHNTCAMGRAGVSAALPCADGSAIFFSPAGLAGLSGTHVSAGVTLIGA' A
#
# COMPACT_ATOMS: atom_id res chain seq x y z
N MET A 1 26.37 -12.63 35.05
CA MET A 1 25.62 -13.29 33.96
C MET A 1 24.34 -12.54 33.57
N ARG A 2 23.31 -12.43 34.45
CA ARG A 2 22.02 -11.79 34.12
C ARG A 2 22.11 -10.31 33.67
N ARG A 3 22.97 -9.51 34.31
CA ARG A 3 23.16 -8.08 33.96
C ARG A 3 23.77 -7.87 32.57
N PHE A 4 24.69 -8.74 32.15
CA PHE A 4 25.28 -8.72 30.81
C PHE A 4 24.26 -9.11 29.74
N ALA A 5 23.40 -10.09 30.03
CA ALA A 5 22.31 -10.46 29.12
C ALA A 5 21.33 -9.29 28.92
N PHE A 6 20.97 -8.55 29.97
CA PHE A 6 20.12 -7.36 29.85
C PHE A 6 20.79 -6.23 29.05
N MET A 7 22.10 -6.00 29.26
CA MET A 7 22.85 -5.00 28.48
C MET A 7 22.97 -5.37 27.00
N LEU A 8 23.17 -6.66 26.69
CA LEU A 8 23.18 -7.15 25.32
C LEU A 8 21.81 -6.99 24.65
N LEU A 9 20.73 -7.33 25.36
CA LEU A 9 19.37 -7.18 24.85
C LEU A 9 19.04 -5.70 24.57
N ALA A 10 19.36 -4.81 25.52
CA ALA A 10 19.15 -3.38 25.36
C ALA A 10 19.99 -2.78 24.21
N GLY A 11 21.25 -3.21 24.08
CA GLY A 11 22.12 -2.78 22.98
C GLY A 11 21.64 -3.26 21.62
N ALA A 12 21.16 -4.50 21.51
CA ALA A 12 20.58 -5.03 20.27
C ALA A 12 19.32 -4.25 19.85
N SER A 13 18.42 -3.95 20.79
CA SER A 13 17.23 -3.14 20.52
C SER A 13 17.57 -1.71 20.09
N ALA A 14 18.60 -1.11 20.68
CA ALA A 14 19.07 0.22 20.30
C ALA A 14 19.66 0.26 18.88
N LEU A 15 20.35 -0.81 18.45
CA LEU A 15 20.89 -0.92 17.09
C LEU A 15 19.80 -1.06 16.03
N VAL A 16 18.70 -1.78 16.32
CA VAL A 16 17.54 -1.87 15.43
C VAL A 16 16.82 -0.51 15.35
N ALA A 17 16.65 0.18 16.47
CA ALA A 17 16.00 1.50 16.49
C ALA A 17 16.85 2.61 15.84
N ALA A 18 18.19 2.47 15.86
CA ALA A 18 19.13 3.40 15.25
C ALA A 18 19.44 3.10 13.78
N SER A 19 18.76 2.12 13.16
CA SER A 19 18.92 1.90 11.72
C SER A 19 18.49 3.19 11.00
N PRO A 20 19.38 3.85 10.23
CA PRO A 20 18.94 4.94 9.37
C PRO A 20 17.83 4.36 8.50
N ALA A 21 16.70 5.07 8.38
CA ALA A 21 15.62 4.66 7.50
C ALA A 21 16.26 4.31 6.15
N LEU A 22 16.35 3.01 5.85
CA LEU A 22 16.98 2.54 4.64
C LEU A 22 16.11 3.14 3.55
N ALA A 23 16.63 4.16 2.85
CA ALA A 23 15.93 4.81 1.76
C ALA A 23 15.91 3.82 0.59
N GLY A 24 15.11 2.77 0.74
CA GLY A 24 14.80 1.82 -0.30
C GLY A 24 14.10 2.59 -1.41
N GLN A 25 14.84 2.88 -2.48
CA GLN A 25 14.27 3.41 -3.70
C GLN A 25 13.44 2.28 -4.32
N GLY A 26 12.16 2.55 -4.53
CA GLY A 26 11.21 1.61 -5.10
C GLY A 26 10.08 2.36 -5.78
N PHE A 27 9.26 1.64 -6.52
CA PHE A 27 8.07 2.18 -7.16
C PHE A 27 6.84 1.63 -6.45
N GLY A 28 5.81 2.48 -6.34
CA GLY A 28 4.50 2.02 -5.92
C GLY A 28 3.85 1.21 -7.04
N VAL A 29 3.22 0.09 -6.68
CA VAL A 29 2.45 -0.75 -7.59
C VAL A 29 0.98 -0.42 -7.38
N TYR A 30 0.31 0.15 -8.39
CA TYR A 30 -1.07 0.65 -8.31
C TYR A 30 -2.04 -0.11 -9.21
N GLU A 31 -1.79 -1.40 -9.43
CA GLU A 31 -2.40 -2.12 -10.56
C GLU A 31 -3.64 -2.93 -10.15
N HIS A 32 -4.40 -2.38 -9.21
CA HIS A 32 -5.56 -3.05 -8.59
C HIS A 32 -6.79 -3.11 -9.51
N ASN A 33 -6.90 -2.22 -10.50
CA ASN A 33 -8.01 -2.24 -11.46
C ASN A 33 -7.58 -1.65 -12.82
N THR A 34 -8.28 -2.02 -13.89
CA THR A 34 -7.98 -1.60 -15.26
C THR A 34 -8.36 -0.14 -15.57
N CYS A 35 -9.39 0.42 -14.92
CA CYS A 35 -9.82 1.81 -15.08
C CYS A 35 -8.78 2.81 -14.52
N ALA A 36 -8.28 2.61 -13.30
CA ALA A 36 -7.25 3.45 -12.70
C ALA A 36 -5.95 3.33 -13.49
N MET A 37 -5.60 2.13 -13.95
CA MET A 37 -4.47 1.90 -14.85
C MET A 37 -4.61 2.64 -16.17
N GLY A 38 -5.77 2.55 -16.84
CA GLY A 38 -6.05 3.28 -18.06
C GLY A 38 -6.05 4.81 -17.87
N ARG A 39 -6.19 5.29 -16.63
CA ARG A 39 -6.07 6.70 -16.24
C ARG A 39 -4.70 7.06 -15.66
N ALA A 40 -3.69 6.19 -15.78
CA ALA A 40 -2.35 6.39 -15.20
C ALA A 40 -2.38 6.75 -13.69
N GLY A 41 -3.31 6.15 -12.94
CA GLY A 41 -3.50 6.39 -11.51
C GLY A 41 -4.38 7.60 -11.17
N VAL A 42 -4.90 8.33 -12.16
CA VAL A 42 -5.78 9.49 -11.92
C VAL A 42 -7.20 9.03 -11.60
N SER A 43 -7.46 8.80 -10.32
CA SER A 43 -8.75 8.32 -9.80
C SER A 43 -9.36 9.21 -8.72
N ALA A 44 -8.60 10.17 -8.17
CA ALA A 44 -9.08 11.01 -7.07
C ALA A 44 -10.23 11.94 -7.51
N ALA A 45 -10.02 12.68 -8.61
CA ALA A 45 -11.01 13.62 -9.16
C ALA A 45 -12.04 12.94 -10.08
N LEU A 46 -11.70 11.77 -10.64
CA LEU A 46 -12.58 10.98 -11.48
C LEU A 46 -12.52 9.52 -11.01
N PRO A 47 -13.32 9.13 -10.02
CA PRO A 47 -13.32 7.77 -9.50
C PRO A 47 -13.70 6.73 -10.55
N CYS A 48 -13.21 5.50 -10.37
CA CYS A 48 -13.69 4.35 -11.13
C CYS A 48 -15.01 3.85 -10.51
N ALA A 49 -16.00 3.56 -11.35
CA ALA A 49 -17.34 3.16 -10.91
C ALA A 49 -17.40 1.64 -10.63
N ASP A 50 -16.48 1.15 -9.81
CA ASP A 50 -16.34 -0.27 -9.48
C ASP A 50 -15.86 -0.43 -8.02
N GLY A 51 -15.73 -1.68 -7.55
CA GLY A 51 -15.37 -1.97 -6.16
C GLY A 51 -13.99 -1.44 -5.74
N SER A 52 -13.10 -1.13 -6.69
CA SER A 52 -11.76 -0.60 -6.38
C SER A 52 -11.77 0.85 -5.89
N ALA A 53 -12.91 1.55 -6.00
CA ALA A 53 -13.08 2.89 -5.41
C ALA A 53 -12.78 2.90 -3.90
N ILE A 54 -12.97 1.77 -3.20
CA ILE A 54 -12.56 1.60 -1.78
C ILE A 54 -11.07 1.90 -1.58
N PHE A 55 -10.21 1.56 -2.54
CA PHE A 55 -8.77 1.75 -2.46
C PHE A 55 -8.35 3.12 -3.01
N PHE A 56 -8.91 3.54 -4.15
CA PHE A 56 -8.40 4.67 -4.92
C PHE A 56 -9.04 6.03 -4.61
N SER A 57 -10.34 6.06 -4.26
CA SER A 57 -11.08 7.27 -3.92
C SER A 57 -12.42 6.88 -3.30
N PRO A 58 -12.48 6.67 -1.96
CA PRO A 58 -13.68 6.17 -1.28
C PRO A 58 -14.93 7.05 -1.48
N ALA A 59 -14.75 8.34 -1.77
CA ALA A 59 -15.84 9.24 -2.14
C ALA A 59 -16.61 8.75 -3.38
N GLY A 60 -15.97 8.02 -4.30
CA GLY A 60 -16.60 7.41 -5.46
C GLY A 60 -17.66 6.35 -5.13
N LEU A 61 -17.61 5.77 -3.92
CA LEU A 61 -18.61 4.79 -3.47
C LEU A 61 -19.98 5.41 -3.24
N ALA A 62 -20.03 6.69 -2.86
CA ALA A 62 -21.29 7.38 -2.61
C ALA A 62 -22.18 7.48 -3.87
N GLY A 63 -21.59 7.38 -5.06
CA GLY A 63 -22.30 7.36 -6.34
C GLY A 63 -22.72 5.97 -6.83
N LEU A 64 -22.33 4.90 -6.13
CA LEU A 64 -22.63 3.53 -6.52
C LEU A 64 -23.86 3.01 -5.79
N SER A 65 -24.78 2.39 -6.52
CA SER A 65 -25.97 1.75 -5.96
C SER A 65 -25.85 0.22 -6.02
N GLY A 66 -26.30 -0.47 -4.97
CA GLY A 66 -26.28 -1.94 -4.90
C GLY A 66 -24.92 -2.51 -4.51
N THR A 67 -24.77 -3.82 -4.69
CA THR A 67 -23.53 -4.56 -4.38
C THR A 67 -22.64 -4.65 -5.61
N HIS A 68 -21.39 -4.17 -5.48
CA HIS A 68 -20.39 -4.21 -6.55
C HIS A 68 -19.25 -5.15 -6.16
N VAL A 69 -18.92 -6.10 -7.03
CA VAL A 69 -17.79 -7.01 -6.86
C VAL A 69 -16.87 -6.87 -8.07
N SER A 70 -15.58 -6.65 -7.82
CA SER A 70 -14.58 -6.46 -8.88
C SER A 70 -13.41 -7.41 -8.66
N ALA A 71 -12.99 -8.07 -9.73
CA ALA A 71 -11.85 -8.97 -9.75
C ALA A 71 -11.10 -8.81 -11.08
N GLY A 72 -9.79 -8.98 -11.06
CA GLY A 72 -8.93 -8.83 -12.22
C GLY A 72 -7.52 -9.33 -11.91
N VAL A 73 -6.70 -9.42 -12.96
CA VAL A 73 -5.29 -9.84 -12.86
C VAL A 73 -4.44 -8.82 -13.59
N THR A 74 -3.35 -8.39 -12.94
CA THR A 74 -2.29 -7.60 -13.57
C THR A 74 -0.99 -8.41 -13.49
N LEU A 75 -0.27 -8.49 -14.61
CA LEU A 75 1.05 -9.11 -14.67
C LEU A 75 2.12 -8.02 -14.65
N ILE A 76 3.06 -8.13 -13.72
CA ILE A 76 4.18 -7.19 -13.55
C ILE A 76 5.47 -7.99 -13.69
N GLY A 77 6.33 -7.58 -14.62
CA GLY A 77 7.66 -8.15 -14.83
C GLY A 77 8.73 -7.42 -14.05
N ALA A 78 9.89 -8.07 -13.87
CA ALA A 78 11.10 -7.50 -13.27
C ALA A 78 12.11 -7.09 -14.35
#